data_AF-A0A2N1W8B2-F1
#
_entry.id   AF-A0A2N1W8B2-F1
#
_cell.length_a   1.000
_cell.length_b   1.000
_cell.length_c   1.000
_cell.angle_alpha   90.00
_cell.angle_beta   90.00
_cell.angle_gamma   90.00
#
_symmetry.space_group_name_H-M   'P 1'
#
loop_
_entity.id
_entity.type
_entity.pdbx_description
1 polymer ?
#
loop_
_entity_poly.entity_id
_entity_poly.type
_entity_poly.pdbx_seq_one_letter_code
_entity_poly.pdbx_strand_id
1 'polypeptide(L)'
;MTAKMSSFTIQMDSEIKNELREVCDKEGYKLNKFIEKAVKNELTRRQLQDDYLTYANYMANEKATAVNLDEFAESIGVKAKKAHKGKL
;
A
#
# COMPACT_ATOMS: atom_id res chain seq x y z
N MET A 1 -12.77 -16.96 -3.74
CA MET A 1 -11.41 -17.40 -4.12
C MET A 1 -10.71 -17.89 -2.87
N THR A 2 -10.32 -19.16 -2.82
CA THR A 2 -9.65 -19.75 -1.65
C THR A 2 -8.21 -19.24 -1.60
N ALA A 3 -7.82 -18.58 -0.50
CA ALA A 3 -6.47 -18.05 -0.35
C ALA A 3 -5.46 -19.21 -0.41
N LYS A 4 -4.48 -19.14 -1.32
CA LYS A 4 -3.44 -20.15 -1.46
C LYS A 4 -2.46 -19.97 -0.29
N MET A 5 -2.55 -20.84 0.70
CA MET A 5 -1.68 -20.80 1.88
C MET A 5 -0.26 -21.23 1.48
N SER A 6 0.72 -20.38 1.82
CA SER A 6 2.15 -20.64 1.60
C SER A 6 2.91 -20.57 2.92
N SER A 7 3.81 -21.52 3.15
CA SER A 7 4.70 -21.54 4.30
C SER A 7 6.13 -21.19 3.88
N PHE A 8 6.86 -20.52 4.77
CA PHE A 8 8.29 -20.26 4.63
C PHE A 8 8.98 -20.41 5.99
N THR A 9 10.26 -20.75 5.96
CA THR A 9 11.10 -20.87 7.16
C THR A 9 11.95 -19.61 7.29
N ILE A 10 12.02 -19.06 8.50
CA ILE A 10 12.85 -17.88 8.81
C ILE A 10 13.93 -18.33 9.79
N GLN A 11 15.19 -18.04 9.45
CA GLN A 11 16.28 -18.07 10.42
C GLN A 11 16.39 -16.69 11.06
N MET A 12 16.51 -16.64 12.38
CA MET A 12 16.55 -15.41 13.16
C MET A 12 17.45 -15.63 14.37
N ASP A 13 18.05 -14.55 14.85
CA ASP A 13 18.84 -14.56 16.08
C ASP A 13 18.01 -15.06 17.27
N SER A 14 18.62 -15.88 18.13
CA SER A 14 17.93 -16.47 19.27
C SER A 14 17.45 -15.45 20.29
N GLU A 15 18.19 -14.35 20.50
CA GLU A 15 17.83 -13.28 21.43
C GLU A 15 16.59 -12.56 20.91
N ILE A 16 16.62 -12.14 19.63
CA ILE A 16 15.49 -11.47 18.97
C ILE A 16 14.25 -12.37 18.98
N LYS A 17 14.42 -13.67 18.74
CA LYS A 17 13.31 -14.63 18.80
C LYS A 17 12.66 -14.66 20.17
N ASN A 18 13.46 -14.66 21.24
CA ASN A 18 12.97 -14.74 22.60
C ASN A 18 12.26 -13.45 22.99
N GLU A 19 12.83 -12.28 22.68
CA GLU A 19 12.18 -10.99 22.90
C GLU A 19 10.83 -10.89 22.18
N LEU A 20 10.81 -11.27 20.90
CA LEU A 20 9.59 -11.26 20.10
C LEU A 20 8.53 -12.20 20.68
N ARG A 21 8.95 -13.35 21.22
CA ARG A 21 8.06 -14.30 21.87
C ARG A 21 7.49 -13.73 23.16
N GLU A 22 8.30 -13.09 24.00
CA GLU A 22 7.82 -12.44 25.23
C GLU A 22 6.79 -11.35 24.93
N VAL A 23 7.01 -10.53 23.89
CA VAL A 23 6.05 -9.52 23.45
C VAL A 23 4.74 -10.18 23.02
N CYS A 24 4.83 -11.23 22.20
CA CYS A 24 3.65 -11.97 21.74
C CYS A 24 2.87 -12.59 22.92
N ASP A 25 3.57 -13.18 23.88
CA ASP A 25 2.97 -13.83 25.04
C ASP A 25 2.29 -12.79 25.96
N LYS A 26 2.92 -11.62 26.17
CA LYS A 26 2.35 -10.50 26.94
C LYS A 26 1.08 -9.92 26.30
N GLU A 27 1.05 -9.82 24.99
CA GLU A 27 -0.06 -9.21 24.24
C GLU A 27 -1.13 -10.23 23.79
N GLY A 28 -0.94 -11.52 24.07
CA GLY A 28 -1.86 -12.58 23.67
C GLY A 28 -1.86 -12.89 22.17
N TYR A 29 -0.78 -12.58 21.46
CA TYR A 29 -0.64 -12.86 20.04
C TYR A 29 0.09 -14.17 19.79
N LYS A 30 -0.28 -14.84 18.68
CA LYS A 30 0.56 -15.90 18.13
C LYS A 30 1.71 -15.28 17.33
N LEU A 31 2.92 -15.79 17.53
CA LEU A 31 4.13 -15.34 16.84
C LEU A 31 3.97 -15.24 15.31
N ASN A 32 3.36 -16.25 14.69
CA ASN A 32 3.12 -16.26 13.25
C ASN A 32 2.15 -15.15 12.79
N LYS A 33 1.14 -14.82 13.61
CA LYS A 33 0.20 -13.73 13.33
C LYS A 33 0.83 -12.37 13.51
N PHE A 34 1.73 -12.24 14.48
CA PHE A 34 2.53 -11.04 14.62
C PHE A 34 3.40 -10.83 13.38
N ILE A 35 4.15 -11.85 12.95
CA ILE A 35 5.01 -11.77 11.75
C ILE A 35 4.18 -11.45 10.50
N GLU A 36 3.02 -12.09 10.31
CA GLU A 36 2.11 -11.80 9.20
C GLU A 36 1.68 -10.31 9.20
N LYS A 37 1.33 -9.77 10.37
CA LYS A 37 0.94 -8.37 10.52
C LYS A 37 2.11 -7.42 10.25
N ALA A 38 3.30 -7.74 10.78
CA ALA A 38 4.51 -6.94 10.57
C ALA A 38 4.88 -6.86 9.08
N VAL A 39 4.83 -7.99 8.37
CA VAL A 39 5.06 -8.04 6.91
C VAL A 39 4.04 -7.17 6.17
N LYS A 40 2.74 -7.28 6.49
CA LYS A 40 1.71 -6.44 5.87
C LYS A 40 1.95 -4.96 6.10
N ASN A 41 2.29 -4.57 7.33
CA ASN A 41 2.57 -3.19 7.68
C ASN A 41 3.77 -2.63 6.90
N GLU A 42 4.84 -3.41 6.76
CA GLU A 42 6.02 -2.99 6.00
C GLU A 42 5.72 -2.85 4.50
N LEU A 43 4.95 -3.76 3.92
CA LEU A 43 4.51 -3.66 2.53
C LEU A 43 3.66 -2.40 2.30
N THR A 44 2.68 -2.14 3.17
CA THR A 44 1.86 -0.93 3.09
C THR A 44 2.70 0.33 3.24
N ARG A 45 3.67 0.33 4.17
CA ARG A 45 4.56 1.48 4.39
C ARG A 45 5.36 1.81 3.13
N ARG A 46 5.92 0.80 2.47
CA ARG A 46 6.68 0.97 1.21
C ARG A 46 5.79 1.49 0.09
N GLN A 47 4.60 0.91 -0.07
CA GLN A 47 3.64 1.38 -1.07
C GLN A 47 3.28 2.86 -0.88
N LEU A 48 2.99 3.27 0.35
CA LEU A 48 2.70 4.68 0.67
C LEU A 48 3.91 5.60 0.40
N GLN A 49 5.12 5.11 0.63
CA GLN A 49 6.34 5.86 0.34
C GLN A 49 6.53 6.05 -1.18
N ASP A 50 6.31 5.00 -1.97
CA ASP A 50 6.40 5.05 -3.42
C ASP A 50 5.32 5.96 -4.03
N ASP A 51 4.09 5.88 -3.51
CA ASP A 51 2.98 6.77 -3.89
C ASP A 51 3.31 8.23 -3.58
N TYR A 52 3.88 8.50 -2.39
CA TYR A 52 4.31 9.84 -2.01
C TYR A 52 5.40 10.38 -2.94
N LEU A 53 6.42 9.57 -3.28
CA LEU A 53 7.50 9.98 -4.18
C LEU A 53 6.96 10.27 -5.59
N THR A 54 6.05 9.44 -6.07
CA THR A 54 5.39 9.63 -7.37
C THR A 54 4.60 10.94 -7.38
N TYR A 55 3.81 11.19 -6.32
CA TYR A 55 3.06 12.43 -6.18
C TYR A 55 3.98 13.66 -6.08
N ALA A 56 5.06 13.58 -5.31
CA ALA A 56 6.03 14.66 -5.18
C ALA A 56 6.71 14.98 -6.52
N ASN A 57 7.10 13.95 -7.28
CA ASN A 57 7.67 14.12 -8.62
C ASN A 57 6.66 14.76 -9.57
N TYR A 58 5.40 14.30 -9.56
CA TYR A 58 4.34 14.92 -10.34
C TYR A 58 4.20 16.41 -10.00
N MET A 59 4.11 16.75 -8.71
CA MET A 59 3.94 18.12 -8.26
C MET A 59 5.12 19.03 -8.63
N ALA A 60 6.34 18.50 -8.61
CA ALA A 60 7.55 19.26 -8.90
C ALA A 60 7.82 19.43 -10.40
N ASN A 61 7.57 18.40 -11.21
CA ASN A 61 8.10 18.33 -12.57
C ASN A 61 7.01 18.21 -13.65
N GLU A 62 5.87 17.59 -13.36
CA GLU A 62 4.90 17.18 -14.38
C GLU A 62 3.57 17.94 -14.29
N LYS A 63 3.27 18.56 -13.15
CA LYS A 63 2.05 19.33 -12.93
C LYS A 63 1.90 20.49 -13.92
N ALA A 64 3.02 21.11 -14.30
CA ALA A 64 3.01 22.24 -15.24
C ALA A 64 2.66 21.81 -16.67
N THR A 65 2.92 20.54 -17.03
CA THR A 65 2.64 19.96 -18.35
C THR A 65 1.43 19.02 -18.36
N ALA A 66 0.81 18.81 -17.20
CA ALA A 66 -0.38 17.98 -17.05
C ALA A 66 -1.58 18.64 -17.76
N VAL A 67 -2.13 17.95 -18.75
CA VAL A 67 -3.32 18.38 -19.50
C VAL A 67 -4.58 18.13 -18.67
N ASN A 68 -5.57 19.03 -18.78
CA ASN A 68 -6.87 18.80 -18.15
C ASN A 68 -7.52 17.55 -18.75
N LEU A 69 -8.14 16.71 -17.91
CA LEU A 69 -8.77 15.47 -18.33
C LEU A 69 -9.88 15.69 -19.37
N ASP A 70 -10.64 16.79 -19.24
CA ASP A 70 -11.69 17.15 -20.19
C ASP A 70 -11.08 17.54 -21.56
N GLU A 71 -10.00 18.32 -21.56
CA GLU A 71 -9.26 18.70 -22.77
C GLU A 71 -8.60 17.49 -23.45
N PHE A 72 -8.03 16.57 -22.67
CA PHE A 72 -7.47 15.33 -23.19
C PHE A 72 -8.57 14.43 -23.78
N ALA A 73 -9.71 14.26 -23.10
CA ALA A 73 -10.83 13.47 -23.58
C ALA A 73 -11.37 14.01 -24.93
N GLU A 74 -11.50 15.33 -25.06
CA GLU A 74 -11.85 15.98 -26.33
C GLU A 74 -10.80 15.73 -27.41
N SER A 75 -9.50 15.77 -27.07
CA SER A 75 -8.40 15.55 -28.03
C SER A 75 -8.38 14.13 -28.64
N ILE A 76 -8.88 13.13 -27.91
CA ILE A 76 -9.00 11.74 -28.38
C ILE A 76 -10.40 11.38 -28.89
N GLY A 77 -11.30 12.37 -29.01
CA GLY A 77 -12.65 12.18 -29.55
C GLY A 77 -13.65 11.54 -28.58
N VAL A 78 -13.35 11.49 -27.28
CA VAL A 78 -14.22 10.95 -26.23
C VAL A 78 -14.98 12.09 -25.57
N LYS A 79 -16.32 12.12 -25.71
CA LYS A 79 -17.15 13.07 -24.95
C LYS A 79 -17.13 12.68 -23.47
N ALA A 80 -16.47 13.49 -22.63
CA ALA A 80 -16.52 13.35 -21.18
C ALA A 80 -17.99 13.41 -20.72
N LYS A 81 -18.54 12.27 -20.28
CA LYS A 81 -19.89 12.25 -19.71
C LYS A 81 -19.82 13.01 -18.38
N LYS A 82 -20.51 14.15 -18.29
CA LYS A 82 -20.69 14.91 -17.04
C LYS A 82 -21.02 13.92 -15.92
N ALA A 83 -20.16 13.87 -14.91
CA ALA A 83 -20.36 13.05 -13.74
C ALA A 83 -21.77 13.30 -13.17
N HIS A 84 -22.52 12.22 -12.94
CA HIS A 84 -23.80 12.26 -12.29
C HIS A 84 -23.58 12.89 -10.90
N LYS A 85 -24.13 14.10 -10.67
CA LYS A 85 -24.20 14.69 -9.33
C LYS A 85 -25.04 13.75 -8.45
N GLY A 86 -24.40 12.81 -7.78
CA GLY A 86 -24.97 12.13 -6.62
C GLY A 86 -25.17 13.19 -5.55
N LYS A 87 -26.44 13.48 -5.22
CA LYS A 87 -26.78 14.30 -4.05
C LYS A 87 -26.27 13.56 -2.81
N LEU A 88 -25.49 14.27 -2.00
CA LEU A 88 -25.25 13.95 -0.58
C LEU A 88 -26.57 14.09 0.19
#